data_AF-A0A349S6D0-F1
#
_entry.id   AF-A0A349S6D0-F1
#
_cell.length_a   1.000
_cell.length_b   1.000
_cell.length_c   1.000
_cell.angle_alpha   90.00
_cell.angle_beta   90.00
_cell.angle_gamma   90.00
#
_symmetry.space_group_name_H-M   'P 1'
#
loop_
_entity.id
_entity.type
_entity.pdbx_description
1 polymer ?
#
loop_
_entity_poly.entity_id
_entity_poly.type
_entity_poly.pdbx_seq_one_letter_code
_entity_poly.pdbx_strand_id
1 'polypeptide(L)' 'MRVPLFYCAELSLQKTELVLPHSLYRHAIQVLKMKQGQVMRLFDGKGMVREATLITI' A
#
# COMPACT_ATOMS: atom_id res chain seq x y z
N MET A 1 13.32 7.79 -8.42
CA MET A 1 12.75 7.75 -7.05
C MET A 1 12.26 6.34 -6.78
N ARG A 2 12.58 5.75 -5.63
CA ARG A 2 12.26 4.36 -5.30
C ARG A 2 10.80 4.27 -4.83
N VAL A 3 10.00 3.38 -5.41
CA VAL A 3 8.60 3.15 -5.00
C VAL A 3 8.59 2.60 -3.57
N PRO A 4 7.84 3.21 -2.63
CA PRO A 4 7.80 2.76 -1.24
C PRO A 4 7.17 1.36 -1.14
N LEU A 5 7.71 0.53 -0.24
CA LEU A 5 7.28 -0.85 -0.02
C LEU A 5 6.66 -0.98 1.38
N PHE A 6 5.43 -1.48 1.47
CA PHE A 6 4.69 -1.63 2.71
C PHE A 6 4.19 -3.05 2.93
N TYR A 7 4.14 -3.48 4.19
CA TYR A 7 3.64 -4.79 4.58
C TYR A 7 2.11 -4.77 4.74
N CYS A 8 1.39 -5.58 3.99
CA CYS A 8 -0.07 -5.73 4.07
C CYS A 8 -0.44 -7.21 4.13
N ALA A 9 -0.80 -7.70 5.32
CA ALA A 9 -1.19 -9.09 5.54
C ALA A 9 -2.50 -9.48 4.82
N GLU A 10 -3.38 -8.51 4.58
CA GLU A 10 -4.69 -8.68 3.94
C GLU A 10 -4.63 -8.55 2.41
N LEU A 11 -3.42 -8.56 1.83
CA LEU A 11 -3.23 -8.50 0.39
C LEU A 11 -3.86 -9.75 -0.25
N SER A 12 -4.89 -9.53 -1.08
CA SER A 12 -5.58 -10.59 -1.81
C SER A 12 -5.43 -10.37 -3.31
N LEU A 13 -5.33 -11.47 -4.07
CA LEU A 13 -5.31 -11.46 -5.53
C LEU A 13 -6.68 -11.12 -6.13
N GLN A 14 -7.75 -11.46 -5.42
CA GLN A 14 -9.12 -11.28 -5.92
C GLN A 14 -9.63 -9.85 -5.73
N LYS A 15 -8.98 -9.07 -4.87
CA LYS A 15 -9.35 -7.68 -4.61
C LYS A 15 -8.53 -6.73 -5.47
N THR A 16 -9.22 -5.82 -6.14
CA THR A 16 -8.64 -4.70 -6.90
C THR A 16 -8.46 -3.46 -6.03
N GLU A 17 -9.27 -3.34 -4.97
CA GLU A 17 -9.24 -2.25 -4.01
C GLU A 17 -9.13 -2.80 -2.58
N LEU A 18 -8.40 -2.09 -1.73
CA LEU A 18 -8.28 -2.40 -0.32
C LEU A 18 -8.29 -1.13 0.51
N VAL A 19 -8.92 -1.19 1.68
CA VAL A 19 -8.84 -0.13 2.67
C VAL A 19 -7.51 -0.28 3.40
N LEU A 20 -6.69 0.77 3.41
CA LEU A 20 -5.39 0.74 4.08
C LEU A 20 -5.56 0.43 5.57
N PRO A 21 -4.90 -0.61 6.11
CA PRO A 21 -4.86 -0.83 7.54
C PRO A 21 -4.31 0.38 8.28
N HIS A 22 -4.72 0.60 9.52
CA HIS A 22 -4.32 1.78 10.29
C HIS A 22 -2.80 1.99 10.38
N SER A 23 -2.04 0.89 10.50
CA SER A 23 -0.58 0.91 10.48
C SER A 23 -0.02 1.39 9.14
N LEU A 24 -0.60 0.96 8.02
CA LEU A 24 -0.20 1.40 6.68
C LEU A 24 -0.56 2.85 6.44
N TYR A 25 -1.77 3.26 6.83
CA TYR A 25 -2.24 4.63 6.69
C TYR A 25 -1.29 5.61 7.38
N ARG A 26 -0.88 5.32 8.62
CA ARG A 26 0.08 6.15 9.35
C ARG A 26 1.41 6.31 8.60
N HIS A 27 1.97 5.23 8.08
CA HIS A 27 3.26 5.31 7.39
C HIS A 27 3.15 5.95 6.00
N ALA A 28 2.15 5.56 5.20
CA ALA A 28 1.97 6.07 3.84
C ALA A 28 1.53 7.53 3.84
N ILE A 29 0.57 7.90 4.69
CA ILE A 29 -0.05 9.23 4.68
C ILE A 29 0.60 10.17 5.68
N GLN A 30 0.72 9.80 6.95
CA GLN A 30 1.19 10.74 7.98
C GLN A 30 2.71 10.92 7.94
N VAL A 31 3.46 9.86 7.65
CA VAL A 31 4.94 9.90 7.62
C VAL A 31 5.45 10.26 6.22
N LEU A 32 5.10 9.45 5.21
CA LEU A 32 5.59 9.64 3.84
C LEU A 32 4.82 10.71 3.05
N LYS A 33 3.66 11.15 3.55
CA LYS A 33 2.81 12.18 2.93
C LYS A 33 2.50 11.84 1.47
N MET A 34 2.18 10.56 1.24
CA MET A 34 1.79 10.10 -0.09
C MET A 34 0.53 10.81 -0.56
N LYS A 35 0.51 11.14 -1.84
CA LYS A 35 -0.63 11.82 -2.50
C LYS A 35 -1.42 10.82 -3.34
N GLN A 36 -2.70 11.12 -3.52
CA GLN A 36 -3.54 10.42 -4.49
C GLN A 36 -2.85 10.32 -5.85
N GLY A 37 -2.96 9.17 -6.50
CA GLY A 37 -2.29 8.84 -7.75
C GLY A 37 -0.85 8.37 -7.61
N GLN A 38 -0.26 8.40 -6.40
CA GLN A 38 1.08 7.84 -6.20
C GLN A 38 1.06 6.32 -6.08
N VAL A 39 2.11 5.72 -6.61
CA VAL A 39 2.32 4.28 -6.63
C VAL A 39 3.04 3.82 -5.36
N MET A 40 2.60 2.69 -4.82
CA MET A 40 3.25 1.97 -3.73
C MET A 40 3.33 0.48 -4.04
N ARG A 41 4.27 -0.21 -3.42
CA ARG A 41 4.33 -1.67 -3.45
C ARG A 41 3.85 -2.22 -2.11
N LEU A 42 3.04 -3.26 -2.18
CA LEU A 42 2.49 -3.98 -1.04
C LEU A 42 3.02 -5.40 -1.05
N PHE A 43 3.40 -5.93 0.11
CA PHE A 43 3.81 -7.32 0.25
C PHE A 43 3.15 -8.01 1.43
N ASP A 44 2.90 -9.31 1.33
CA ASP A 44 2.15 -10.10 2.33
C ASP A 44 3.04 -10.87 3.32
N GLY A 45 4.36 -10.84 3.13
CA GLY A 45 5.33 -11.60 3.92
C GLY A 45 5.36 -13.10 3.63
N LYS A 46 4.54 -13.59 2.69
CA LYS A 46 4.52 -14.97 2.19
C LYS A 46 5.15 -15.10 0.79
N GLY A 47 5.74 -14.01 0.29
CA GLY A 47 6.41 -13.94 -1.01
C GLY A 47 5.61 -13.21 -2.08
N MET A 48 4.39 -12.74 -1.79
CA MET A 48 3.62 -11.94 -2.73
C MET A 48 4.04 -10.47 -2.65
N VAL A 49 4.25 -9.85 -3.82
CA VAL A 49 4.43 -8.40 -3.95
C VAL A 49 3.54 -7.89 -5.07
N ARG A 50 2.75 -6.86 -4.79
CA ARG A 50 1.91 -6.18 -5.80
C ARG A 50 2.17 -4.70 -5.80
N GLU A 51 1.99 -4.09 -6.95
CA GLU A 51 1.96 -2.65 -7.11
C GLU A 51 0.52 -2.16 -6.99
N ALA A 52 0.32 -1.06 -6.26
CA ALA A 52 -0.96 -0.45 -6.00
C ALA A 52 -0.83 1.07 -6.12
N THR A 53 -1.91 1.72 -6.56
CA THR A 53 -1.99 3.17 -6.67
C THR A 53 -2.91 3.70 -5.56
N LEU A 54 -2.49 4.76 -4.88
CA LEU A 54 -3.31 5.39 -3.85
C LEU A 54 -4.51 6.11 -4.50
N ILE A 55 -5.72 5.56 -4.35
CA ILE A 55 -6.94 6.09 -4.97
C ILE A 55 -7.56 7.21 -4.13
N THR A 56 -7.70 7.02 -2.81
CA THR A 56 -8.34 7.99 -1.89
C THR A 56 -7.67 7.92 -0.50
N ILE A 57 -7.63 9.04 0.22
CA ILE A 57 -7.08 9.18 1.58
C ILE A 57 -8.20 9.44 2.58
#